data_AF-A0A2V8S2Q2-F1
#
_entry.id   AF-A0A2V8S2Q2-F1
#
_cell.length_a   1.000
_cell.length_b   1.000
_cell.length_c   1.000
_cell.angle_alpha   90.00
_cell.angle_beta   90.00
_cell.angle_gamma   90.00
#
_symmetry.space_group_name_H-M   'P 1'
#
loop_
_entity.id
_entity.type
_entity.pdbx_description
1 polymer ?
#
loop_
_entity_poly.entity_id
_entity_poly.type
_entity_poly.pdbx_seq_one_letter_code
_entity_poly.pdbx_strand_id
1 'polypeptide(L)'
;MSPAGSDEPRRKEERVNPFRSYVWQKVRVAPGCGVSLGCGPGADYASHGGWETSGVEEGDELGAGAFGVRRPLRFLAYRLKLEDEQIAELARILDDLKTERAQAEVDRRRTMAAFADAVAGEGFDDARAAEGAALRVGSAERLREAVVKALGRIHALLGPEQRQQFAYLIRTGRLRI
;
A
#
# COMPACT_ATOMS: atom_id res chain seq x y z
N MET A 1 -6.76 63.65 29.60
CA MET A 1 -5.83 64.56 28.88
C MET A 1 -4.63 63.74 28.45
N SER A 2 -4.46 63.55 27.15
CA SER A 2 -3.27 62.96 26.52
C SER A 2 -2.67 64.01 25.56
N PRO A 3 -1.36 63.94 25.31
CA PRO A 3 -0.85 63.99 23.93
C PRO A 3 0.23 62.90 23.72
N ALA A 4 0.24 62.09 22.65
CA ALA A 4 0.42 62.37 21.20
C ALA A 4 1.88 62.71 20.85
N GLY A 5 2.66 61.70 20.45
CA GLY A 5 3.29 61.60 19.11
C GLY A 5 4.74 62.12 19.17
N SER A 6 5.78 61.65 18.47
CA SER A 6 6.05 60.71 17.38
C SER A 6 7.60 60.51 17.47
N ASP A 7 8.28 59.43 17.07
CA ASP A 7 8.62 59.09 15.70
C ASP A 7 9.49 57.81 15.70
N GLU A 8 9.01 56.86 14.91
CA GLU A 8 9.60 55.73 14.16
C GLU A 8 10.88 54.94 14.55
N PRO A 9 10.93 53.64 14.15
CA PRO A 9 11.85 52.64 14.67
C PRO A 9 13.00 52.32 13.71
N ARG A 10 14.19 52.01 14.23
CA ARG A 10 15.19 51.23 13.47
C ARG A 10 15.97 50.21 14.29
N ARG A 11 15.81 48.98 13.81
CA ARG A 11 16.78 47.88 13.70
C ARG A 11 16.92 46.90 14.88
N LYS A 12 16.26 45.76 14.68
CA LYS A 12 16.45 44.48 15.35
C LYS A 12 17.89 43.97 15.21
N GLU A 13 18.44 43.48 16.30
CA GLU A 13 19.38 42.36 16.29
C GLU A 13 19.17 41.54 17.57
N GLU A 14 18.32 40.52 17.49
CA GLU A 14 18.32 39.43 18.48
C GLU A 14 18.51 38.12 17.72
N ARG A 15 19.57 37.42 18.12
CA ARG A 15 19.96 36.12 17.58
C ARG A 15 18.87 35.10 17.89
N VAL A 16 18.19 34.64 16.84
CA VAL A 16 17.35 33.44 16.93
C VAL A 16 18.27 32.23 16.73
N ASN A 17 18.52 31.46 17.79
CA ASN A 17 19.07 30.11 17.65
C ASN A 17 17.93 29.09 17.84
N PRO A 18 17.78 28.08 16.96
CA PRO A 18 16.51 27.38 16.75
C PRO A 18 16.52 26.01 17.42
N PHE A 19 15.59 25.76 18.34
CA PHE A 19 15.08 24.40 18.59
C PHE A 19 13.59 24.47 18.89
N ARG A 20 12.79 24.39 17.82
CA ARG A 20 11.34 24.18 17.86
C ARG A 20 11.09 22.69 18.15
N SER A 21 10.43 22.39 19.26
CA SER A 21 9.65 21.15 19.44
C SER A 21 8.24 21.53 19.91
N TYR A 22 7.30 21.60 18.96
CA TYR A 22 5.88 21.79 19.29
C TYR A 22 5.25 20.44 19.59
N VAL A 23 4.99 20.22 20.88
CA VAL A 23 4.11 19.19 21.43
C VAL A 23 2.68 19.61 21.13
N TRP A 24 1.92 18.81 20.38
CA TRP A 24 0.49 19.07 20.16
C TRP A 24 -0.33 18.59 21.35
N GLN A 25 -0.76 19.57 22.13
CA GLN A 25 -1.53 19.47 23.36
C GLN A 25 -3.00 19.13 23.05
N LYS A 26 -3.49 18.02 23.61
CA LYS A 26 -4.91 17.63 23.57
C LYS A 26 -5.72 18.51 24.52
N VAL A 27 -6.73 19.21 24.00
CA VAL A 27 -7.77 19.85 24.82
C VAL A 27 -8.97 18.92 24.91
N ARG A 28 -9.37 18.56 26.14
CA ARG A 28 -10.67 17.98 26.48
C ARG A 28 -11.59 19.11 26.91
N VAL A 29 -12.85 19.12 26.46
CA VAL A 29 -13.96 19.78 27.15
C VAL A 29 -15.19 18.88 27.05
N ALA A 30 -15.87 18.69 28.19
CA ALA A 30 -17.03 17.82 28.38
C ALA A 30 -18.35 18.65 28.46
N PRO A 31 -19.51 18.07 28.81
CA PRO A 31 -20.74 18.12 28.01
C PRO A 31 -21.75 19.21 28.44
N GLY A 32 -22.65 19.59 27.52
CA GLY A 32 -23.80 20.45 27.82
C GLY A 32 -25.10 19.88 27.25
N CYS A 33 -26.06 19.57 28.13
CA CYS A 33 -27.45 19.25 27.82
C CYS A 33 -28.22 20.47 27.29
N GLY A 34 -29.21 20.24 26.42
CA GLY A 34 -30.21 21.28 26.09
C GLY A 34 -31.14 20.98 24.90
N VAL A 35 -32.18 20.17 25.15
CA VAL A 35 -33.58 20.24 24.62
C VAL A 35 -33.90 20.50 23.13
N SER A 36 -34.30 19.41 22.45
CA SER A 36 -35.51 19.18 21.61
C SER A 36 -36.04 20.22 20.60
N LEU A 37 -36.16 19.80 19.32
CA LEU A 37 -37.44 19.50 18.60
C LEU A 37 -37.21 19.35 17.09
N GLY A 38 -37.62 18.21 16.50
CA GLY A 38 -37.80 18.08 15.04
C GLY A 38 -37.54 16.67 14.48
N CYS A 39 -38.58 15.83 14.40
CA CYS A 39 -38.60 14.58 13.63
C CYS A 39 -39.18 14.82 12.23
N GLY A 40 -38.54 14.28 11.19
CA GLY A 40 -39.10 14.08 9.84
C GLY A 40 -38.04 13.58 8.84
N PRO A 41 -38.34 12.63 7.92
CA PRO A 41 -37.37 11.61 7.49
C PRO A 41 -36.66 11.93 6.17
N GLY A 42 -35.34 12.08 6.21
CA GLY A 42 -34.45 12.02 5.05
C GLY A 42 -33.53 10.80 5.22
N ALA A 43 -33.87 9.70 4.55
CA ALA A 43 -33.02 8.52 4.49
C ALA A 43 -32.00 8.70 3.37
N ASP A 44 -31.02 9.56 3.63
CA ASP A 44 -29.88 9.82 2.76
C ASP A 44 -28.70 9.07 3.37
N TYR A 45 -28.50 7.83 2.92
CA TYR A 45 -27.34 7.02 3.24
C TYR A 45 -26.12 7.60 2.52
N ALA A 46 -25.49 8.59 3.13
CA ALA A 46 -24.18 9.08 2.73
C ALA A 46 -23.18 8.92 3.88
N SER A 47 -22.43 7.82 3.78
CA SER A 47 -20.98 7.76 4.01
C SER A 47 -20.46 8.28 5.36
N HIS A 48 -20.35 7.36 6.32
CA HIS A 48 -19.23 7.37 7.26
C HIS A 48 -18.65 5.96 7.39
N GLY A 49 -17.54 5.73 6.68
CA GLY A 49 -16.74 4.52 6.79
C GLY A 49 -16.15 4.38 8.19
N GLY A 50 -16.81 3.57 9.02
CA GLY A 50 -16.22 2.99 10.21
C GLY A 50 -15.25 1.89 9.81
N TRP A 51 -13.95 2.16 9.89
CA TRP A 51 -12.96 1.09 9.92
C TRP A 51 -12.91 0.59 11.37
N GLU A 52 -13.73 -0.41 11.65
CA GLU A 52 -13.63 -1.19 12.88
C GLU A 52 -12.26 -1.87 12.90
N THR A 53 -11.51 -1.62 13.97
CA THR A 53 -10.26 -2.32 14.27
C THR A 53 -10.60 -3.70 14.80
N SER A 54 -10.78 -4.65 13.88
CA SER A 54 -10.86 -6.06 14.24
C SER A 54 -9.46 -6.60 14.53
N GLY A 55 -9.28 -7.08 15.76
CA GLY A 55 -8.48 -8.26 16.10
C GLY A 55 -7.03 -8.27 15.65
N VAL A 56 -6.12 -8.08 16.61
CA VAL A 56 -4.76 -8.61 16.52
C VAL A 56 -4.87 -10.13 16.60
N GLU A 57 -5.05 -10.79 15.47
CA GLU A 57 -4.73 -12.22 15.32
C GLU A 57 -3.24 -12.32 15.05
N GLU A 58 -2.54 -12.89 16.01
CA GLU A 58 -1.13 -13.27 15.94
C GLU A 58 -0.97 -14.44 14.96
N GLY A 59 -0.98 -14.08 13.68
CA GLY A 59 -0.62 -14.92 12.56
C GLY A 59 -0.02 -14.01 11.51
N ASP A 60 1.31 -13.86 11.54
CA ASP A 60 2.07 -13.07 10.56
C ASP A 60 2.08 -13.84 9.22
N GLU A 61 0.89 -13.94 8.63
CA GLU A 61 0.66 -14.50 7.33
C GLU A 61 1.00 -13.40 6.32
N LEU A 62 2.20 -13.49 5.74
CA LEU A 62 2.65 -12.63 4.64
C LEU A 62 1.93 -13.01 3.33
N GLY A 63 0.61 -13.07 3.37
CA GLY A 63 -0.31 -13.38 2.28
C GLY A 63 -1.56 -12.53 2.40
N ALA A 64 -1.86 -11.80 1.32
CA ALA A 64 -3.17 -11.22 1.02
C ALA A 64 -3.67 -9.98 1.80
N GLY A 65 -2.88 -9.32 2.67
CA GLY A 65 -3.42 -8.18 3.45
C GLY A 65 -2.45 -7.08 3.90
N ALA A 66 -1.71 -6.44 2.99
CA ALA A 66 -1.13 -5.10 3.22
C ALA A 66 -0.56 -4.54 1.92
N PHE A 67 -1.27 -3.63 1.26
CA PHE A 67 -0.81 -2.99 0.03
C PHE A 67 0.47 -2.16 0.29
N GLY A 68 1.61 -2.65 -0.21
CA GLY A 68 2.83 -1.86 -0.34
C GLY A 68 4.12 -2.68 -0.34
N VAL A 69 5.10 -2.25 -1.14
CA VAL A 69 6.48 -2.77 -1.13
C VAL A 69 7.17 -2.53 0.22
N ARG A 70 6.69 -1.53 0.96
CA ARG A 70 7.33 -0.98 2.15
C ARG A 70 7.44 -1.98 3.31
N ARG A 71 6.42 -2.80 3.55
CA ARG A 71 6.40 -3.77 4.66
C ARG A 71 7.27 -5.01 4.37
N PRO A 72 7.17 -5.64 3.18
CA PRO A 72 8.13 -6.67 2.76
C PRO A 72 9.57 -6.15 2.72
N LEU A 73 9.81 -4.94 2.20
CA LEU A 73 11.14 -4.35 2.10
C LEU A 73 11.77 -4.12 3.48
N ARG A 74 11.02 -3.57 4.44
CA ARG A 74 11.54 -3.35 5.81
C ARG A 74 11.92 -4.67 6.49
N PHE A 75 11.11 -5.70 6.30
CA PHE A 75 11.41 -7.04 6.82
C PHE A 75 12.68 -7.62 6.19
N LEU A 76 12.81 -7.55 4.87
CA LEU A 76 13.98 -8.06 4.15
C LEU A 76 15.26 -7.28 4.47
N ALA A 77 15.18 -5.95 4.54
CA ALA A 77 16.29 -5.09 4.91
C ALA A 77 16.87 -5.46 6.28
N TYR A 78 16.00 -5.64 7.28
CA TYR A 78 16.41 -6.08 8.60
C TYR A 78 16.96 -7.51 8.59
N ARG A 79 16.26 -8.44 7.93
CA ARG A 79 16.58 -9.87 8.01
C ARG A 79 17.86 -10.24 7.26
N LEU A 80 18.11 -9.61 6.12
CA LEU A 80 19.26 -9.84 5.25
C LEU A 80 20.41 -8.87 5.50
N LYS A 81 20.22 -7.88 6.40
CA LYS A 81 21.19 -6.80 6.66
C LYS A 81 21.63 -6.13 5.36
N LEU A 82 20.66 -5.59 4.64
CA LEU A 82 20.92 -4.94 3.34
C LEU A 82 21.53 -3.55 3.55
N GLU A 83 22.48 -3.21 2.69
CA GLU A 83 23.01 -1.83 2.58
C GLU A 83 22.00 -0.92 1.86
N ASP A 84 22.12 0.40 2.05
CA ASP A 84 21.16 1.38 1.51
C ASP A 84 21.01 1.28 -0.02
N GLU A 85 22.10 1.03 -0.75
CA GLU A 85 22.06 0.80 -2.20
C GLU A 85 21.30 -0.47 -2.55
N GLN A 86 21.48 -1.56 -1.78
CA GLN A 86 20.75 -2.80 -1.96
C GLN A 86 19.26 -2.63 -1.63
N ILE A 87 18.93 -1.86 -0.60
CA ILE A 87 17.54 -1.55 -0.26
C ILE A 87 16.85 -0.82 -1.42
N ALA A 88 17.52 0.19 -2.00
CA ALA A 88 16.97 0.95 -3.12
C ALA A 88 16.73 0.07 -4.36
N GLU A 89 17.68 -0.78 -4.73
CA GLU A 89 17.52 -1.66 -5.90
C GLU A 89 16.49 -2.76 -5.65
N LEU A 90 16.45 -3.35 -4.45
CA LEU A 90 15.43 -4.32 -4.08
C LEU A 90 14.04 -3.70 -4.10
N ALA A 91 13.89 -2.44 -3.66
CA ALA A 91 12.62 -1.72 -3.74
C ALA A 91 12.12 -1.60 -5.18
N ARG A 92 13.00 -1.28 -6.14
CA ARG A 92 12.65 -1.21 -7.57
C ARG A 92 12.19 -2.57 -8.10
N ILE A 93 12.92 -3.65 -7.78
CA ILE A 93 12.55 -5.01 -8.22
C ILE A 93 11.16 -5.39 -7.69
N LEU A 94 10.88 -5.11 -6.42
CA LEU A 94 9.59 -5.42 -5.81
C LEU A 94 8.45 -4.55 -6.35
N ASP A 95 8.72 -3.30 -6.74
CA ASP A 95 7.73 -2.41 -7.34
C ASP A 95 7.37 -2.83 -8.78
N ASP A 96 8.36 -3.27 -9.57
CA ASP A 96 8.13 -3.89 -10.87
C ASP A 96 7.20 -5.11 -10.73
N LEU A 97 7.51 -6.02 -9.79
CA LEU A 97 6.69 -7.21 -9.55
C LEU A 97 5.29 -6.87 -9.04
N LYS A 98 5.15 -5.84 -8.21
CA LYS A 98 3.84 -5.35 -7.77
C LYS A 98 3.01 -4.85 -8.94
N THR A 99 3.63 -4.14 -9.89
CA THR A 99 2.96 -3.64 -11.10
C THR A 99 2.48 -4.79 -11.97
N GLU A 100 3.32 -5.80 -12.21
CA GLU A 100 2.95 -6.99 -12.99
C GLU A 100 1.81 -7.79 -12.33
N ARG A 101 1.82 -7.94 -11.00
CA ARG A 101 0.70 -8.57 -10.27
C ARG A 101 -0.58 -7.77 -10.36
N ALA A 102 -0.51 -6.44 -10.31
CA ALA A 102 -1.67 -5.58 -10.49
C ALA A 102 -2.24 -5.72 -11.91
N GLN A 103 -1.38 -5.80 -12.92
CA GLN A 103 -1.79 -6.05 -14.30
C GLN A 103 -2.43 -7.44 -14.46
N ALA A 104 -1.86 -8.47 -13.84
CA ALA A 104 -2.43 -9.81 -13.85
C ALA A 104 -3.82 -9.88 -13.19
N GLU A 105 -4.05 -9.11 -12.13
CA GLU A 105 -5.39 -9.01 -11.51
C GLU A 105 -6.40 -8.28 -12.42
N VAL A 106 -5.96 -7.27 -13.17
CA VAL A 106 -6.80 -6.63 -14.20
C VAL A 106 -7.14 -7.63 -15.31
N ASP A 107 -6.15 -8.36 -15.80
CA ASP A 107 -6.34 -9.36 -16.85
C ASP A 107 -7.23 -10.52 -16.37
N ARG A 108 -7.12 -10.92 -15.09
CA ARG A 108 -8.03 -11.88 -14.46
C ARG A 108 -9.49 -11.41 -14.54
N ARG A 109 -9.76 -10.14 -14.24
CA ARG A 109 -11.13 -9.60 -14.33
C ARG A 109 -11.64 -9.61 -15.77
N ARG A 110 -10.77 -9.29 -16.75
CA ARG A 110 -11.10 -9.36 -18.18
C ARG A 110 -11.39 -10.80 -18.64
N THR A 111 -10.58 -11.77 -18.20
CA THR A 111 -10.83 -13.19 -18.43
C THR A 111 -12.19 -13.62 -17.87
N MET A 112 -12.52 -13.22 -16.64
CA MET A 112 -13.80 -13.56 -16.03
C MET A 112 -14.98 -12.94 -16.78
N ALA A 113 -14.85 -11.71 -17.26
CA ALA A 113 -15.86 -11.07 -18.10
C ALA A 113 -16.04 -11.82 -19.43
N ALA A 114 -14.95 -12.18 -20.12
CA ALA A 114 -15.03 -12.95 -21.36
C ALA A 114 -15.71 -14.31 -21.15
N PHE A 115 -15.40 -15.02 -20.05
CA PHE A 115 -16.09 -16.27 -19.73
C PHE A 115 -17.55 -16.07 -19.40
N ALA A 116 -17.92 -14.99 -18.71
CA ALA A 116 -19.32 -14.67 -18.45
C ALA A 116 -20.08 -14.38 -19.75
N ASP A 117 -19.50 -13.56 -20.64
CA ASP A 117 -20.07 -13.26 -21.96
C ASP A 117 -20.28 -14.55 -22.77
N ALA A 118 -19.33 -15.49 -22.70
CA ALA A 118 -19.38 -16.73 -23.44
C ALA A 118 -20.52 -17.68 -23.05
N VAL A 119 -21.02 -17.57 -21.81
CA VAL A 119 -22.08 -18.44 -21.27
C VAL A 119 -23.42 -17.74 -21.09
N ALA A 120 -23.48 -16.42 -21.25
CA ALA A 120 -24.69 -15.63 -21.00
C ALA A 120 -25.70 -15.66 -22.16
N GLY A 121 -25.26 -16.01 -23.37
CA GLY A 121 -26.10 -16.08 -24.56
C GLY A 121 -27.05 -17.29 -24.58
N GLU A 122 -27.91 -17.35 -25.60
CA GLU A 122 -28.80 -18.50 -25.84
C GLU A 122 -28.02 -19.80 -26.14
N GLY A 123 -26.79 -19.65 -26.66
CA GLY A 123 -25.85 -20.74 -26.88
C GLY A 123 -24.47 -20.37 -26.36
N PHE A 124 -23.61 -21.38 -26.26
CA PHE A 124 -22.22 -21.21 -25.86
C PHE A 124 -21.42 -20.52 -26.98
N ASP A 125 -20.69 -19.47 -26.63
CA ASP A 125 -19.75 -18.80 -27.54
C ASP A 125 -18.33 -19.34 -27.32
N ASP A 126 -17.98 -20.36 -28.11
CA ASP A 126 -16.64 -20.98 -28.11
C ASP A 126 -15.52 -19.96 -28.37
N ALA A 127 -15.75 -18.98 -29.24
CA ALA A 127 -14.74 -17.99 -29.60
C ALA A 127 -14.44 -17.07 -28.42
N ARG A 128 -15.49 -16.59 -27.74
CA ARG A 128 -15.34 -15.73 -26.56
C ARG A 128 -14.70 -16.48 -25.38
N ALA A 129 -15.04 -17.76 -25.20
CA ALA A 129 -14.38 -18.61 -24.23
C ALA A 129 -12.89 -18.81 -24.55
N ALA A 130 -12.54 -19.03 -25.82
CA ALA A 130 -11.15 -19.16 -26.26
C ALA A 130 -10.35 -17.88 -26.01
N GLU A 131 -10.91 -16.70 -26.26
CA GLU A 131 -10.29 -15.41 -25.94
C GLU A 131 -9.99 -15.26 -24.44
N GLY A 132 -10.98 -15.56 -23.58
CA GLY A 132 -10.80 -15.51 -22.13
C GLY A 132 -9.70 -16.47 -21.64
N ALA A 133 -9.63 -17.66 -22.23
CA ALA A 133 -8.62 -18.66 -21.92
C ALA A 133 -7.21 -18.21 -22.36
N ALA A 134 -7.08 -17.64 -23.57
CA ALA A 134 -5.83 -17.11 -24.07
C ALA A 134 -5.31 -15.95 -23.21
N LEU A 135 -6.19 -15.03 -22.79
CA LEU A 135 -5.85 -13.95 -21.85
C LEU A 135 -5.33 -14.49 -20.52
N ARG A 136 -5.97 -15.54 -19.99
CA ARG A 136 -5.56 -16.17 -18.72
C ARG A 136 -4.16 -16.76 -18.81
N VAL A 137 -3.88 -17.49 -19.89
CA VAL A 137 -2.57 -18.11 -20.11
C VAL A 137 -1.51 -17.04 -20.31
N GLY A 138 -1.73 -16.08 -21.21
CA GLY A 138 -0.76 -15.00 -21.47
C GLY A 138 -0.47 -14.15 -20.24
N SER A 139 -1.47 -13.85 -19.41
CA SER A 139 -1.26 -13.17 -18.13
C SER A 139 -0.38 -13.98 -17.17
N ALA A 140 -0.58 -15.30 -17.09
CA ALA A 140 0.23 -16.16 -16.23
C ALA A 140 1.68 -16.28 -16.73
N GLU A 141 1.89 -16.32 -18.04
CA GLU A 141 3.22 -16.36 -18.66
C GLU A 141 4.02 -15.09 -18.38
N ARG A 142 3.40 -13.91 -18.55
CA ARG A 142 4.03 -12.63 -18.23
C ARG A 142 4.41 -12.53 -16.75
N LEU A 143 3.51 -12.94 -15.84
CA LEU A 143 3.80 -12.94 -14.41
C LEU A 143 4.93 -13.91 -14.05
N ARG A 144 4.94 -15.12 -14.64
CA ARG A 144 6.03 -16.10 -14.49
C ARG A 144 7.37 -15.49 -14.91
N GLU A 145 7.42 -14.85 -16.07
CA GLU A 145 8.64 -14.22 -16.59
C GLU A 145 9.13 -13.09 -15.68
N ALA A 146 8.21 -12.25 -15.20
CA ALA A 146 8.52 -11.20 -14.23
C ALA A 146 9.11 -11.76 -12.93
N VAL A 147 8.52 -12.84 -12.40
CA VAL A 147 9.00 -13.53 -11.20
C VAL A 147 10.42 -14.09 -11.40
N VAL A 148 10.67 -14.81 -12.50
CA VAL A 148 11.98 -15.38 -12.80
C VAL A 148 13.03 -14.28 -12.97
N LYS A 149 12.68 -13.20 -13.67
CA LYS A 149 13.53 -12.02 -13.83
C LYS A 149 13.84 -11.35 -12.49
N ALA A 150 12.84 -11.18 -11.63
CA ALA A 150 13.01 -10.62 -10.30
C ALA A 150 13.95 -11.48 -9.44
N LEU A 151 13.77 -12.80 -9.43
CA LEU A 151 14.67 -13.73 -8.73
C LEU A 151 16.11 -13.63 -9.23
N GLY A 152 16.32 -13.53 -10.54
CA GLY A 152 17.65 -13.33 -11.12
C GLY A 152 18.32 -12.02 -10.68
N ARG A 153 17.56 -10.91 -10.67
CA ARG A 153 18.05 -9.61 -10.21
C ARG A 153 18.36 -9.61 -8.72
N ILE A 154 17.48 -10.18 -7.89
CA ILE A 154 17.71 -10.31 -6.44
C ILE A 154 18.95 -11.17 -6.17
N HIS A 155 19.10 -12.28 -6.87
CA HIS A 155 20.30 -13.11 -6.75
C HIS A 155 21.57 -12.31 -7.06
N ALA A 156 21.60 -11.55 -8.16
CA ALA A 156 22.75 -10.72 -8.52
C ALA A 156 23.06 -9.63 -7.46
N LEU A 157 22.02 -9.06 -6.84
CA LEU A 157 22.14 -8.01 -5.82
C LEU A 157 22.69 -8.50 -4.48
N LEU A 158 22.33 -9.73 -4.08
CA LEU A 158 22.66 -10.29 -2.77
C LEU A 158 24.01 -11.01 -2.78
N GLY A 159 24.73 -10.94 -1.66
CA GLY A 159 25.92 -11.75 -1.39
C GLY A 159 25.59 -13.23 -1.07
N PRO A 160 26.59 -14.13 -1.01
CA PRO A 160 26.38 -15.57 -0.79
C PRO A 160 25.56 -15.89 0.47
N GLU A 161 25.87 -15.27 1.61
CA GLU A 161 25.20 -15.50 2.89
C GLU A 161 23.76 -14.98 2.84
N GLN A 162 23.54 -13.80 2.24
CA GLN A 162 22.22 -13.20 2.05
C GLN A 162 21.35 -14.09 1.15
N ARG A 163 21.91 -14.69 0.09
CA ARG A 163 21.19 -15.63 -0.80
C ARG A 163 20.71 -16.86 -0.06
N GLN A 164 21.53 -17.43 0.83
CA GLN A 164 21.12 -18.58 1.64
C GLN A 164 19.96 -18.23 2.58
N GLN A 165 20.03 -17.07 3.25
CA GLN A 165 18.95 -16.59 4.10
C GLN A 165 17.68 -16.30 3.31
N PHE A 166 17.80 -15.65 2.15
CA PHE A 166 16.68 -15.39 1.25
C PHE A 166 16.00 -16.69 0.79
N ALA A 167 16.78 -17.69 0.37
CA ALA A 167 16.26 -19.01 0.00
C ALA A 167 15.56 -19.70 1.17
N TYR A 168 16.07 -19.57 2.39
CA TYR A 168 15.41 -20.07 3.60
C TYR A 168 14.05 -19.41 3.85
N LEU A 169 13.94 -18.08 3.66
CA LEU A 169 12.68 -17.36 3.82
C LEU A 169 11.62 -17.81 2.80
N ILE A 170 12.02 -18.07 1.56
CA ILE A 170 11.13 -18.63 0.53
C ILE A 170 10.69 -20.05 0.90
N ARG A 171 11.63 -20.93 1.25
CA ARG A 171 11.33 -22.34 1.58
C ARG A 171 10.38 -22.47 2.76
N THR A 172 10.46 -21.55 3.72
CA THR A 172 9.61 -21.55 4.92
C THR A 172 8.30 -20.79 4.75
N GLY A 173 8.02 -20.24 3.56
CA GLY A 173 6.80 -19.47 3.29
C GLY A 173 6.76 -18.10 3.97
N ARG A 174 7.83 -17.70 4.67
CA ARG A 174 7.98 -16.38 5.28
C ARG A 174 8.20 -15.28 4.25
N LEU A 175 8.50 -15.64 3.01
CA LEU A 175 8.48 -14.73 1.87
C LEU A 175 7.73 -15.39 0.72
N ARG A 176 6.73 -14.68 0.17
CA ARG A 176 6.03 -15.10 -1.05
C ARG A 176 6.36 -14.16 -2.20
N ILE A 177 6.91 -14.73 -3.27
CA ILE A 177 7.22 -14.07 -4.55
C ILE A 177 6.21 -14.44 -5.62
#